data_AF-A0A3S0RH63-F1
#
_entry.id   AF-A0A3S0RH63-F1
#
_cell.length_a   1.000
_cell.length_b   1.000
_cell.length_c   1.000
_cell.angle_alpha   90.00
_cell.angle_beta   90.00
_cell.angle_gamma   90.00
#
_symmetry.space_group_name_H-M   'P 1'
#
loop_
_entity.id
_entity.type
_entity.pdbx_description
1 polymer ?
#
loop_
_entity_poly.entity_id
_entity_poly.type
_entity_poly.pdbx_seq_one_letter_code
_entity_poly.pdbx_strand_id
1 'polypeptide(L)' 'MLILGGPDAKQTTAFITNLSTQLKGDVMKGIVVMVVSEASEQAADTAALKSSGATVRFITM' A
#
# COMPACT_ATOMS: atom_id res chain seq x y z
N MET A 1 -13.09 1.64 0.84
CA MET A 1 -11.91 2.13 1.57
C MET A 1 -11.25 0.92 2.20
N LEU A 2 -9.96 0.69 1.91
CA LEU A 2 -9.18 -0.45 2.40
C LEU A 2 -8.11 0.08 3.37
N ILE A 3 -7.87 -0.60 4.48
CA ILE A 3 -6.82 -0.23 5.43
C ILE A 3 -5.82 -1.39 5.51
N LEU A 4 -4.55 -1.08 5.29
CA LEU A 4 -3.43 -2.01 5.39
C LEU A 4 -2.50 -1.51 6.49
N GLY A 5 -2.39 -2.27 7.56
CA GLY A 5 -1.57 -1.91 8.70
C GLY A 5 -1.34 -3.11 9.59
N GLY A 6 -0.13 -3.22 10.12
CA GLY A 6 0.28 -4.26 11.05
C GLY A 6 1.22 -3.67 12.11
N PRO A 7 1.55 -4.44 13.17
CA PRO A 7 2.43 -3.97 14.24
C PRO A 7 3.87 -3.71 13.80
N ASP A 8 4.25 -4.17 12.60
CA ASP A 8 5.57 -3.97 11.99
C ASP A 8 5.39 -3.36 10.59
N ALA A 9 6.01 -2.20 10.37
CA ALA A 9 5.92 -1.47 9.11
C ALA A 9 6.58 -2.25 7.95
N LYS A 10 7.69 -2.94 8.18
CA LYS A 10 8.41 -3.70 7.15
C LYS A 10 7.62 -4.92 6.69
N GLN A 11 6.94 -5.60 7.61
CA GLN A 11 6.03 -6.71 7.26
C GLN A 11 4.85 -6.21 6.43
N THR A 12 4.31 -5.04 6.77
CA THR A 12 3.23 -4.40 6.01
C THR A 12 3.68 -4.06 4.59
N THR A 13 4.87 -3.47 4.44
CA THR A 13 5.46 -3.17 3.12
C THR A 13 5.77 -4.43 2.31
N ALA A 14 6.27 -5.49 2.95
CA ALA A 14 6.50 -6.78 2.29
C ALA A 14 5.17 -7.38 1.78
N PHE A 15 4.10 -7.29 2.57
CA PHE A 15 2.76 -7.72 2.17
C PHE A 15 2.25 -6.90 0.97
N ILE A 16 2.36 -5.57 1.02
CA ILE A 16 1.92 -4.68 -0.07
C ILE A 16 2.71 -4.95 -1.35
N THR A 17 4.02 -5.17 -1.23
CA THR A 17 4.89 -5.48 -2.36
C THR A 17 4.56 -6.83 -2.97
N ASN A 18 4.24 -7.84 -2.16
CA ASN A 18 3.78 -9.12 -2.71
C ASN A 18 2.41 -8.99 -3.37
N LEU A 19 1.49 -8.29 -2.72
CA LEU A 19 0.15 -8.03 -3.25
C LEU A 19 0.21 -7.34 -4.61
N SER A 20 1.09 -6.35 -4.81
CA SER A 20 1.22 -5.66 -6.09
C SER A 20 1.60 -6.56 -7.27
N THR A 21 2.32 -7.66 -7.02
CA THR A 21 2.64 -8.65 -8.05
C THR A 21 1.42 -9.47 -8.51
N GLN A 22 0.39 -9.54 -7.67
CA GLN A 22 -0.84 -10.30 -7.94
C GLN A 22 -1.97 -9.39 -8.46
N LEU A 23 -1.86 -8.08 -8.25
CA LEU A 23 -2.86 -7.10 -8.70
C LEU A 23 -2.74 -6.86 -10.20
N LYS A 24 -3.87 -6.97 -10.89
CA LYS A 24 -4.01 -6.51 -12.28
C LYS A 24 -4.05 -4.98 -12.30
N GLY A 25 -3.65 -4.39 -13.43
CA GLY A 25 -3.69 -2.93 -13.62
C GLY A 25 -5.09 -2.37 -13.37
N ASP A 26 -5.17 -1.21 -12.73
CA ASP A 26 -6.41 -0.46 -12.44
C ASP A 26 -7.48 -1.20 -11.62
N VAL A 27 -7.17 -2.36 -11.03
CA VAL A 27 -8.16 -3.15 -10.26
C VAL A 27 -8.67 -2.42 -9.01
N MET A 28 -7.90 -1.46 -8.50
CA MET A 28 -8.24 -0.64 -7.34
C MET A 28 -8.57 0.81 -7.72
N LYS A 29 -8.87 1.08 -8.99
CA LYS A 29 -9.24 2.41 -9.45
C LYS A 29 -10.47 2.94 -8.70
N GLY A 30 -10.34 4.13 -8.11
CA GLY A 30 -11.38 4.74 -7.27
C GLY A 30 -11.42 4.24 -5.83
N ILE A 31 -10.54 3.30 -5.44
CA ILE A 31 -10.38 2.85 -4.06
C ILE A 31 -9.31 3.68 -3.37
N VAL A 32 -9.65 4.19 -2.18
CA VAL A 32 -8.68 4.77 -1.25
C VAL A 32 -8.12 3.66 -0.36
N VAL A 33 -6.79 3.51 -0.39
CA VAL A 33 -6.02 2.58 0.44
C VAL A 33 -5.27 3.38 1.49
N MET A 34 -5.60 3.15 2.76
CA MET A 34 -4.89 3.73 3.90
C MET A 34 -3.82 2.76 4.37
N VAL A 35 -2.57 3.16 4.32
CA VAL A 35 -1.43 2.35 4.77
C VAL A 35 -0.90 2.92 6.08
N VAL A 36 -0.85 2.09 7.11
CA VAL A 36 -0.21 2.44 8.38
C VAL A 36 1.25 1.98 8.30
N SER A 37 2.18 2.92 8.08
CA SER A 37 3.62 2.60 7.94
C SER A 37 4.52 3.77 8.35
N GLU A 38 5.81 3.48 8.54
CA GLU A 38 6.84 4.48 8.83
C GLU A 38 7.18 5.31 7.59
N ALA A 39 7.68 6.53 7.79
CA ALA A 39 8.05 7.45 6.71
C ALA A 39 9.11 6.85 5.74
N SER A 40 9.98 5.97 6.23
CA SER A 40 10.98 5.28 5.40
C SER A 40 10.36 4.37 4.34
N GLU A 41 9.19 3.79 4.61
CA GLU A 41 8.59 2.76 3.77
C GLU A 41 7.50 3.26 2.83
N GLN A 42 6.99 4.48 3.04
CA GLN A 42 5.91 5.07 2.24
C GLN A 42 6.25 5.12 0.73
N ALA A 43 7.51 5.37 0.38
CA ALA A 43 7.95 5.42 -1.01
C ALA A 43 7.83 4.05 -1.69
N ALA A 44 8.20 2.97 -0.99
CA ALA A 44 8.10 1.61 -1.48
C ALA A 44 6.63 1.18 -1.63
N ASP A 45 5.81 1.45 -0.62
CA ASP A 45 4.37 1.15 -0.63
C ASP A 45 3.63 1.87 -1.76
N THR A 46 3.96 3.15 -1.98
CA THR A 46 3.38 3.96 -3.07
C THR A 46 3.75 3.40 -4.42
N ALA A 47 5.02 3.04 -4.61
CA ALA A 47 5.49 2.47 -5.87
C ALA A 47 4.81 1.12 -6.17
N ALA A 48 4.66 0.27 -5.16
CA ALA A 48 3.99 -1.02 -5.27
C ALA A 48 2.51 -0.87 -5.66
N LEU A 49 1.79 0.08 -5.07
CA LEU A 49 0.35 0.25 -5.32
C LEU A 49 0.04 1.11 -6.56
N LYS A 50 1.03 1.78 -7.16
CA LYS A 50 0.83 2.70 -8.30
C LYS A 50 0.14 2.05 -9.49
N SER A 51 0.50 0.82 -9.84
CA SER A 51 -0.07 0.09 -10.98
C SER A 51 -1.54 -0.31 -10.76
N SER A 52 -1.97 -0.41 -9.50
CA SER A 52 -3.33 -0.80 -9.14
C SER A 52 -4.37 0.30 -9.38
N GLY A 53 -3.95 1.55 -9.62
CA GLY A 53 -4.83 2.71 -9.76
C GLY A 53 -5.44 3.20 -8.44
N ALA A 54 -5.00 2.65 -7.30
CA ALA A 54 -5.45 3.05 -5.97
C ALA A 54 -4.97 4.46 -5.60
N THR A 55 -5.79 5.17 -4.83
CA THR A 55 -5.35 6.39 -4.11
C THR A 55 -4.78 5.98 -2.77
N VAL A 56 -3.46 6.10 -2.60
CA VAL A 56 -2.78 5.73 -1.35
C VAL A 56 -2.73 6.91 -0.39
N ARG A 57 -3.03 6.68 0.88
CA ARG A 57 -2.86 7.63 1.98
C ARG A 57 -2.10 6.95 3.11
N PHE A 58 -1.16 7.65 3.72
CA PHE A 58 -0.36 7.10 4.81
C PHE A 58 -0.82 7.62 6.16
N ILE A 59 -0.77 6.74 7.14
CA ILE A 59 -0.79 7.09 8.56
C ILE A 59 0.54 6.63 9.14
N THR A 60 1.31 7.57 9.67
CA THR A 60 2.54 7.26 10.38
C THR A 60 2.21 6.65 11.74
N MET A 61 2.83 5.50 12.05
CA MET A 61 2.96 5.02 13.43
C MET A 61 4.00 5.84 14.19
#